data_AF-A0AAU3AAH1-F1
#
_entry.id   AF-A0AAU3AAH1-F1
#
_cell.length_a   1.000
_cell.length_b   1.000
_cell.length_c   1.000
_cell.angle_alpha   90.00
_cell.angle_beta   90.00
_cell.angle_gamma   90.00
#
_symmetry.space_group_name_H-M   'P 1'
#
loop_
_entity.id
_entity.type
_entity.pdbx_description
1 polymer ?
#
loop_
_entity_poly.entity_id
_entity_poly.type
_entity_poly.pdbx_seq_one_letter_code
_entity_poly.pdbx_strand_id
1 'polypeptide(L)'
;MAGRHVTNPDREDILLNLDDVPPCTRCVSDALLRARFSHSWQNATGKIVSGIRTAELCPSCDRGRPAADELLTLLTVDEQLDTDRIVEFGGLVAAWVESVRHHTVDMQLLDDERLRHGDL
;
A
#
# COMPACT_ATOMS: atom_id res chain seq x y z
N MET A 1 31.01 -3.20 21.09
CA MET A 1 29.84 -4.11 21.13
C MET A 1 29.19 -4.06 19.76
N ALA A 2 29.47 -5.02 18.88
CA ALA A 2 28.96 -5.01 17.51
C ALA A 2 27.52 -5.56 17.50
N GLY A 3 26.54 -4.69 17.30
CA GLY A 3 25.15 -5.07 17.12
C GLY A 3 25.00 -5.86 15.81
N ARG A 4 24.68 -7.14 15.92
CA ARG A 4 24.38 -8.00 14.78
C ARG A 4 23.05 -7.54 14.19
N HIS A 5 23.08 -6.86 13.05
CA HIS A 5 21.90 -6.72 12.19
C HIS A 5 21.53 -8.12 11.70
N VAL A 6 20.53 -8.72 12.34
CA VAL A 6 19.87 -9.91 11.81
C VAL A 6 18.88 -9.40 10.77
N THR A 7 19.26 -9.39 9.50
CA THR A 7 18.29 -9.28 8.42
C THR A 7 17.59 -10.62 8.30
N ASN A 8 16.30 -10.67 8.65
CA ASN A 8 15.45 -11.83 8.47
C ASN A 8 14.94 -11.83 7.01
N PRO A 9 15.37 -12.77 6.15
CA PRO A 9 14.97 -12.78 4.73
C PRO A 9 13.48 -13.07 4.50
N ASP A 10 12.74 -13.51 5.53
CA ASP A 10 11.29 -13.75 5.48
C ASP A 10 10.45 -12.52 5.86
N ARG A 11 11.08 -11.42 6.28
CA ARG A 11 10.37 -10.16 6.51
C ARG A 11 10.32 -9.39 5.21
N GLU A 12 9.15 -9.42 4.55
CA GLU A 12 8.86 -8.41 3.54
C GLU A 12 8.81 -7.04 4.21
N ASP A 13 9.86 -6.26 4.02
CA ASP A 13 9.94 -4.92 4.60
C ASP A 13 8.95 -3.99 3.89
N ILE A 14 8.05 -3.38 4.68
CA ILE A 14 7.18 -2.30 4.25
C ILE A 14 7.86 -0.99 4.66
N LEU A 15 8.27 -0.19 3.68
CA LEU A 15 8.82 1.13 3.90
C LEU A 15 7.69 2.16 3.89
N LEU A 16 7.61 2.95 4.95
CA LEU A 16 6.59 3.97 5.14
C LEU A 16 7.20 5.36 5.04
N ASN A 17 6.52 6.24 4.32
CA ASN A 17 6.80 7.65 4.28
C ASN A 17 5.55 8.42 4.72
N LEU A 18 5.65 9.11 5.85
CA LEU A 18 4.60 9.96 6.40
C LEU A 18 4.90 11.45 6.18
N ASP A 19 6.17 11.79 5.92
CA ASP A 19 6.64 13.16 5.68
C ASP A 19 6.77 13.41 4.17
N ASP A 20 6.52 14.64 3.72
CA ASP A 20 6.64 15.04 2.30
C ASP A 20 5.96 14.04 1.32
N VAL A 21 4.80 13.52 1.72
CA VAL A 21 4.04 12.54 0.93
C VAL A 21 3.56 13.22 -0.35
N PRO A 22 3.89 12.71 -1.55
CA PRO A 22 3.42 13.34 -2.77
C PRO A 22 1.91 13.21 -2.93
N PRO A 23 1.29 14.06 -3.76
CA PRO A 23 -0.12 13.97 -4.06
C PRO A 23 -0.50 12.58 -4.57
N CYS A 24 -1.73 12.16 -4.25
CA CYS A 24 -2.28 10.89 -4.68
C CYS A 24 -2.25 10.78 -6.21
N THR A 25 -1.67 9.70 -6.72
CA THR A 25 -1.57 9.44 -8.17
C THR A 25 -2.94 9.24 -8.84
N ARG A 26 -3.98 8.87 -8.07
CA ARG A 26 -5.34 8.61 -8.56
C ARG A 26 -6.19 9.87 -8.72
N CYS A 27 -6.09 10.82 -7.79
CA CYS A 27 -6.98 11.99 -7.73
C CYS A 27 -6.27 13.33 -7.53
N VAL A 28 -4.94 13.34 -7.44
CA VAL A 28 -4.09 14.54 -7.26
C VAL A 28 -4.33 15.27 -5.93
N SER A 29 -5.17 14.74 -5.04
CA SER A 29 -5.37 15.28 -3.69
C SER A 29 -4.26 14.84 -2.73
N ASP A 30 -4.17 15.49 -1.57
CA ASP A 30 -3.19 15.15 -0.55
C ASP A 30 -3.36 13.71 -0.05
N ALA A 31 -2.26 12.96 -0.08
CA ALA A 31 -2.16 11.63 0.50
C ALA A 31 -1.52 11.74 1.89
N LEU A 32 -1.96 10.88 2.83
CA LEU A 32 -1.48 10.93 4.21
C LEU A 32 -0.27 10.04 4.46
N LEU A 33 -0.11 8.99 3.65
CA LEU A 33 0.92 7.99 3.81
C LEU A 33 1.28 7.41 2.45
N ARG A 34 2.56 7.14 2.24
CA ARG A 34 3.03 6.29 1.14
C ARG A 34 3.72 5.05 1.68
N ALA A 35 3.29 3.88 1.21
CA ALA A 35 3.97 2.62 1.45
C ALA A 35 4.71 2.14 0.20
N ARG A 36 5.88 1.57 0.39
CA ARG A 36 6.67 0.87 -0.64
C ARG A 36 7.00 -0.53 -0.13
N PHE A 37 6.65 -1.56 -0.89
CA PHE A 37 6.74 -2.94 -0.45
C PHE A 37 7.10 -3.88 -1.60
N SER A 38 7.77 -5.00 -1.29
CA SER A 38 8.01 -6.07 -2.26
C SER A 38 6.69 -6.65 -2.74
N HIS A 39 6.60 -7.02 -4.00
CA HIS A 39 5.43 -7.73 -4.51
C HIS A 39 5.88 -8.71 -5.56
N SER A 40 5.25 -9.88 -5.60
CA SER A 40 5.48 -10.85 -6.64
C SER A 40 4.18 -11.33 -7.24
N TRP A 41 4.21 -11.63 -8.53
CA TRP A 41 3.10 -12.26 -9.23
C TRP A 41 3.62 -13.32 -10.20
N GLN A 42 2.75 -14.26 -10.53
CA GLN A 42 3.02 -15.22 -11.58
C GLN A 42 2.56 -14.64 -12.92
N ASN A 43 3.46 -14.58 -13.90
CA ASN A 43 3.10 -14.13 -15.24
C ASN A 43 2.36 -15.25 -16.02
N ALA A 44 1.90 -14.93 -17.23
CA ALA A 44 1.17 -15.87 -18.09
C ALA A 44 1.96 -17.14 -18.45
N THR A 45 3.30 -17.11 -18.39
CA THR A 45 4.16 -18.28 -18.63
C THR A 45 4.43 -19.09 -17.37
N GLY A 46 3.77 -18.79 -16.25
CA GLY A 46 3.98 -19.47 -14.98
C GLY A 46 5.24 -19.04 -14.22
N LYS A 47 5.98 -18.03 -14.70
CA LYS A 47 7.20 -17.54 -14.06
C LYS A 47 6.86 -16.52 -12.97
N ILE A 48 7.50 -16.67 -11.80
CA ILE A 48 7.42 -15.67 -10.73
C ILE A 48 8.21 -14.44 -11.15
N VAL A 49 7.54 -13.29 -11.15
CA VAL A 49 8.13 -11.96 -11.36
C VAL A 49 8.05 -11.22 -10.04
N SER A 50 9.21 -10.82 -9.50
CA SER A 50 9.31 -9.98 -8.31
C SER A 50 9.54 -8.53 -8.70
N GLY A 51 8.90 -7.61 -8.00
CA GLY A 51 9.07 -6.17 -8.16
C GLY A 51 8.81 -5.42 -6.86
N ILE A 52 8.86 -4.10 -6.94
CA ILE A 52 8.48 -3.22 -5.85
C ILE A 52 7.20 -2.49 -6.26
N ARG A 53 6.21 -2.48 -5.37
CA ARG A 53 5.01 -1.67 -5.52
C ARG A 53 5.06 -0.48 -4.55
N THR A 54 4.42 0.59 -4.97
CA THR A 54 4.18 1.79 -4.16
C THR A 54 2.68 2.02 -4.10
N ALA A 55 2.16 2.40 -2.93
CA ALA A 55 0.77 2.77 -2.74
C ALA A 55 0.66 4.02 -1.88
N GLU A 56 -0.26 4.91 -2.23
CA GLU A 56 -0.63 6.08 -1.43
C GLU A 56 -1.97 5.86 -0.72
N LEU A 57 -1.99 6.06 0.60
CA LEU A 57 -3.22 6.14 1.39
C LEU A 57 -3.84 7.51 1.18
N CYS A 58 -4.95 7.56 0.46
CA CYS A 58 -5.64 8.78 0.10
C CYS A 58 -7.03 8.80 0.75
N PRO A 59 -7.35 9.81 1.58
CA PRO A 59 -8.66 9.93 2.21
C PRO A 59 -9.83 9.97 1.23
N SER A 60 -9.60 10.50 0.02
CA SER A 60 -10.64 10.58 -1.03
C SER A 60 -10.84 9.26 -1.76
N CYS A 61 -9.76 8.57 -2.14
CA CYS A 61 -9.84 7.37 -2.99
C CYS A 61 -10.01 6.08 -2.20
N ASP A 62 -9.57 6.04 -0.94
CA ASP A 62 -9.63 4.84 -0.11
C ASP A 62 -10.78 4.83 0.88
N ARG A 63 -11.58 5.91 0.93
CA ARG A 63 -12.80 5.97 1.74
C ARG A 63 -13.73 4.80 1.41
N GLY A 64 -14.23 4.13 2.44
CA GLY A 64 -15.14 2.99 2.32
C GLY A 64 -14.42 1.66 2.09
N ARG A 65 -13.08 1.64 2.07
CA ARG A 65 -12.29 0.40 2.06
C ARG A 65 -11.94 0.06 3.52
N PRO A 66 -12.44 -1.05 4.10
CA PRO A 66 -12.33 -1.32 5.53
C PRO A 66 -10.90 -1.17 6.10
N ALA A 67 -9.91 -1.82 5.47
CA ALA A 67 -8.52 -1.77 5.92
C ALA A 67 -7.89 -0.37 5.81
N ALA A 68 -8.37 0.47 4.88
CA ALA A 68 -7.90 1.85 4.75
C ALA A 68 -8.64 2.78 5.71
N ASP A 69 -9.94 2.58 5.94
CA ASP A 69 -10.75 3.41 6.83
C ASP A 69 -10.25 3.34 8.28
N GLU A 70 -9.84 2.17 8.76
CA GLU A 70 -9.23 2.01 10.09
C GLU A 70 -7.92 2.79 10.21
N LEU A 71 -7.04 2.69 9.20
CA LEU A 71 -5.77 3.41 9.17
C LEU A 71 -5.96 4.93 9.03
N LEU A 72 -6.91 5.36 8.19
CA LEU A 72 -7.30 6.77 8.07
C LEU A 72 -7.82 7.30 9.39
N THR A 73 -8.66 6.53 10.09
CA THR A 73 -9.20 6.92 11.40
C THR A 73 -8.07 7.12 12.40
N LEU A 74 -7.12 6.19 12.49
CA LEU A 74 -5.95 6.32 13.37
C LEU A 74 -5.13 7.57 13.06
N LEU A 75 -4.88 7.87 11.78
CA LEU A 75 -4.09 9.02 11.34
C LEU A 75 -4.82 10.38 11.49
N THR A 76 -6.14 10.37 11.64
CA THR A 76 -6.94 11.61 11.81
C THR A 76 -7.05 12.03 13.28
N VAL A 77 -6.71 11.15 14.23
CA VAL A 77 -6.69 11.47 15.66
C VAL A 77 -5.37 12.19 15.99
N ASP A 78 -5.45 13.47 16.33
CA ASP A 78 -4.34 14.41 16.49
C ASP A 78 -3.58 14.25 17.83
N GLU A 79 -3.05 13.04 18.06
CA GLU A 79 -2.32 12.71 19.28
C GLU A 79 -1.09 11.85 18.92
N GLN A 80 0.07 12.31 19.35
CA GLN A 80 1.37 11.67 19.13
C GLN A 80 1.29 10.14 19.34
N LEU A 81 1.85 9.38 18.40
CA LEU A 81 1.94 7.93 18.49
C LEU A 81 2.81 7.55 19.69
N ASP A 82 2.18 7.12 20.78
CA ASP A 82 2.88 6.43 21.87
C ASP A 82 3.25 4.99 21.45
N THR A 83 3.93 4.26 22.34
CA THR A 83 4.44 2.91 21.99
C THR A 83 3.32 1.92 21.64
N ASP A 84 2.16 2.01 22.30
CA ASP A 84 1.04 1.12 22.04
C ASP A 84 0.39 1.45 20.68
N ARG A 85 0.26 2.74 20.36
CA ARG A 85 -0.21 3.20 19.05
C ARG A 85 0.74 2.88 17.91
N ILE A 86 2.06 2.78 18.15
CA ILE A 86 3.01 2.34 17.12
C ILE A 86 2.77 0.87 16.74
N VAL A 87 2.44 0.01 17.70
CA VAL A 87 2.14 -1.41 17.43
C VAL A 87 0.82 -1.52 16.66
N GLU A 88 -0.21 -0.80 17.07
CA GLU A 88 -1.49 -0.73 16.37
C GLU A 88 -1.32 -0.20 14.94
N PHE A 89 -0.59 0.91 14.78
CA PHE A 89 -0.25 1.50 13.49
C PHE A 89 0.43 0.49 12.57
N GLY A 90 1.44 -0.23 13.06
CA GLY A 90 2.14 -1.26 12.28
C GLY A 90 1.19 -2.37 11.82
N GLY A 91 0.26 -2.80 12.68
CA GLY A 91 -0.76 -3.79 12.35
C GLY A 91 -1.73 -3.31 11.26
N LEU A 92 -2.26 -2.08 11.39
CA LEU A 92 -3.17 -1.49 10.41
C LEU A 92 -2.49 -1.25 9.06
N VAL A 93 -1.23 -0.80 9.07
CA VAL A 93 -0.42 -0.66 7.85
C VAL A 93 -0.24 -2.00 7.15
N ALA A 94 0.11 -3.06 7.88
CA ALA A 94 0.28 -4.38 7.29
C ALA A 94 -1.03 -4.88 6.68
N ALA A 95 -2.16 -4.72 7.36
CA ALA A 95 -3.48 -5.10 6.86
C ALA A 95 -3.87 -4.30 5.60
N TRP A 96 -3.63 -2.99 5.60
CA TRP A 96 -3.88 -2.13 4.43
C TRP A 96 -3.01 -2.54 3.23
N VAL A 97 -1.70 -2.73 3.44
CA VAL A 97 -0.78 -3.17 2.37
C VAL A 97 -1.21 -4.53 1.82
N GLU A 98 -1.64 -5.46 2.67
CA GLU A 98 -2.13 -6.76 2.21
C GLU A 98 -3.42 -6.63 1.39
N SER A 99 -4.35 -5.76 1.82
CA SER A 99 -5.52 -5.43 1.01
C SER A 99 -5.15 -4.85 -0.36
N VAL A 100 -4.08 -4.06 -0.45
CA VAL A 100 -3.58 -3.50 -1.72
C VAL A 100 -2.88 -4.57 -2.58
N ARG A 101 -2.13 -5.49 -1.97
CA ARG A 101 -1.47 -6.62 -2.66
C ARG A 101 -2.49 -7.54 -3.33
N HIS A 102 -3.57 -7.81 -2.63
CA HIS A 102 -4.66 -8.66 -3.10
C HIS A 102 -5.73 -7.91 -3.90
N HIS A 103 -5.59 -6.59 -4.09
CA HIS A 103 -6.50 -5.86 -4.95
C HIS A 103 -6.37 -6.39 -6.39
N THR A 104 -7.37 -7.17 -6.79
CA THR A 104 -7.50 -7.68 -8.15
C THR A 104 -7.78 -6.52 -9.08
N VAL A 105 -7.09 -6.50 -10.22
CA VAL A 105 -7.39 -5.56 -11.30
C VAL A 105 -8.87 -5.68 -11.63
N ASP A 106 -9.57 -4.54 -11.68
CA ASP A 106 -10.94 -4.50 -12.17
C ASP A 106 -10.91 -4.84 -13.66
N MET A 107 -11.21 -6.11 -13.96
CA MET A 107 -11.15 -6.64 -15.32
C MET A 107 -12.15 -5.94 -16.24
N GLN A 108 -13.26 -5.44 -15.69
CA GLN A 108 -14.27 -4.75 -16.46
C GLN A 108 -13.77 -3.37 -16.90
N LEU A 109 -13.16 -2.61 -15.98
CA LEU A 109 -12.51 -1.35 -16.32
C LEU A 109 -11.36 -1.55 -17.32
N LEU A 110 -10.57 -2.61 -17.15
CA LEU A 110 -9.48 -2.95 -18.07
C LEU A 110 -9.99 -3.28 -19.48
N ASP A 111 -11.07 -4.03 -19.60
CA ASP A 111 -11.68 -4.34 -20.89
C ASP A 111 -12.29 -3.10 -21.55
N ASP A 112 -12.90 -2.21 -20.77
CA ASP A 112 -13.41 -0.92 -21.25
C ASP A 112 -12.28 -0.02 -21.77
N GLU A 113 -11.12 0.02 -21.11
CA GLU A 113 -9.93 0.73 -21.58
C GLU A 113 -9.34 0.09 -22.85
N ARG A 114 -9.26 -1.24 -22.91
CA ARG A 114 -8.79 -1.97 -24.10
C ARG A 114 -9.66 -1.69 -25.33
N LEU A 115 -10.97 -1.61 -25.14
CA LEU A 115 -11.91 -1.23 -26.18
C LEU A 115 -11.72 0.22 -26.64
N ARG A 116 -11.43 1.14 -25.71
CA ARG A 116 -11.16 2.56 -26.04
C ARG A 116 -9.85 2.75 -26.83
N HIS A 117 -8.85 1.93 -26.57
CA HIS A 117 -7.55 2.01 -27.25
C HIS A 117 -7.47 1.22 -28.56
N GLY A 118 -8.49 0.40 -28.87
CA GLY A 118 -8.59 -0.30 -30.16
C GLY A 118 -7.68 -1.51 -30.30
N ASP A 119 -7.19 -2.05 -29.18
CA ASP A 119 -6.35 -3.26 -29.15
C ASP A 119 -7.24 -4.52 -29.25
N LEU A 120 -7.65 -4.86 -30.46
CA LEU A 120 -8.27 -6.15 -30.84
C LEU A 120 -7.57 -6.76 -32.05
#